data_AF-A0AAV2SGD8-F1
#
_entry.id   AF-A0AAV2SGD8-F1
#
_cell.length_a   1.000
_cell.length_b   1.000
_cell.length_c   1.000
_cell.angle_alpha   90.00
_cell.angle_beta   90.00
_cell.angle_gamma   90.00
#
_symmetry.space_group_name_H-M   'P 1'
#
loop_
_entity.id
_entity.type
_entity.pdbx_description
1 polymer ?
#
loop_
_entity_poly.entity_id
_entity_poly.type
_entity_poly.pdbx_seq_one_letter_code
_entity_poly.pdbx_strand_id
1 'polypeptide(L)'
;LTVNANMVKDAIEDLGLNKSCGLDGITAEHLKYASERLPYLLGLCITSFFIHGFLPDSMLSVIIVPVIKDKAGNINSKDNYRPIALASIISKVVEIIMLDRMEK
;
A
#
# COMPACT_ATOMS: atom_id res chain seq x y z
N LEU A 1 6.61 8.65 -18.18
CA LEU A 1 6.52 7.94 -16.88
C LEU A 1 5.71 6.66 -17.06
N THR A 2 6.25 5.67 -17.77
CA THR A 2 5.50 4.45 -18.11
C THR A 2 5.80 3.35 -17.11
N VAL A 3 4.77 2.77 -16.50
CA VAL A 3 4.88 1.65 -15.56
C VAL A 3 4.50 0.36 -16.29
N ASN A 4 5.46 -0.55 -16.41
CA ASN A 4 5.25 -1.84 -17.08
C ASN A 4 4.76 -2.90 -16.09
N ALA A 5 4.10 -3.95 -16.60
CA ALA A 5 3.54 -5.02 -15.79
C ALA A 5 4.58 -5.71 -14.88
N ASN A 6 5.82 -5.88 -15.34
CA ASN A 6 6.88 -6.49 -14.53
C ASN A 6 7.20 -5.65 -13.29
N MET A 7 7.31 -4.33 -13.43
CA MET A 7 7.55 -3.43 -12.30
C MET A 7 6.43 -3.55 -11.25
N VAL A 8 5.18 -3.67 -11.70
CA VAL A 8 4.03 -3.85 -10.82
C VAL A 8 4.07 -5.23 -10.17
N LYS A 9 4.43 -6.27 -10.92
CA LYS A 9 4.55 -7.64 -10.40
C LYS A 9 5.62 -7.71 -9.32
N ASP A 10 6.80 -7.15 -9.57
CA ASP A 10 7.91 -7.10 -8.61
C ASP A 10 7.47 -6.33 -7.35
N ALA A 11 6.84 -5.16 -7.51
CA ALA A 11 6.32 -4.38 -6.38
C ALA A 11 5.21 -5.11 -5.59
N ILE A 12 4.36 -5.91 -6.26
CA ILE A 12 3.37 -6.76 -5.60
C ILE A 12 4.07 -7.87 -4.82
N GLU A 13 5.16 -8.44 -5.35
CA GLU A 13 5.89 -9.49 -4.64
C GLU A 13 6.58 -9.00 -3.38
N ASP A 14 7.04 -7.75 -3.36
CA ASP A 14 7.63 -7.11 -2.19
C ASP A 14 6.62 -6.81 -1.06
N LEU A 15 5.31 -6.92 -1.33
CA LEU A 15 4.29 -6.71 -0.31
C LEU A 15 4.34 -7.79 0.78
N GLY A 16 4.37 -7.34 2.03
CA GLY A 16 4.24 -8.23 3.19
C GLY A 16 2.83 -8.84 3.29
N LEU A 17 2.77 -10.15 3.53
CA LEU A 17 1.53 -10.89 3.79
C LEU A 17 1.02 -10.69 5.22
N ASN A 18 -0.27 -11.02 5.42
CA ASN A 18 -0.99 -10.97 6.69
C ASN A 18 -0.94 -9.59 7.36
N LYS A 19 -0.93 -8.53 6.55
CA LYS A 19 -1.00 -7.14 7.01
C LYS A 19 -2.44 -6.64 6.91
N SER A 20 -2.79 -5.71 7.79
CA SER A 20 -4.10 -5.04 7.76
C SER A 20 -4.25 -4.22 6.47
N CYS A 21 -5.44 -4.25 5.89
CA CYS A 21 -5.82 -3.43 4.75
C CYS A 21 -6.14 -1.99 5.15
N GLY A 22 -6.25 -1.11 4.14
CA GLY A 22 -6.77 0.25 4.30
C GLY A 22 -8.30 0.30 4.27
N LEU A 23 -8.84 1.49 4.01
CA LEU A 23 -10.29 1.74 3.92
C LEU A 23 -11.01 0.96 2.82
N ASP A 24 -10.27 0.58 1.76
CA ASP A 24 -10.79 -0.16 0.61
C ASP A 24 -11.01 -1.65 0.88
N GLY A 25 -10.53 -2.18 2.02
CA GLY A 25 -10.61 -3.60 2.33
C GLY A 25 -9.68 -4.50 1.52
N ILE A 26 -8.83 -3.94 0.65
CA ILE A 26 -7.95 -4.71 -0.24
C ILE A 26 -6.66 -5.05 0.52
N THR A 27 -6.29 -6.34 0.50
CA THR A 27 -5.08 -6.87 1.13
C THR A 27 -4.01 -7.24 0.10
N ALA A 28 -2.78 -7.53 0.55
CA ALA A 28 -1.69 -7.96 -0.33
C ALA A 28 -1.99 -9.29 -1.04
N GLU A 29 -2.69 -10.21 -0.35
CA GLU A 29 -3.12 -11.51 -0.87
C GLU A 29 -4.04 -11.35 -2.08
N HIS A 30 -4.93 -10.34 -2.06
CA HIS A 30 -5.81 -10.06 -3.19
C HIS A 30 -5.03 -9.69 -4.46
N LEU A 31 -3.88 -9.02 -4.33
CA LEU A 31 -3.05 -8.69 -5.49
C LEU A 31 -2.14 -9.86 -5.90
N LYS A 32 -1.49 -10.52 -4.93
CA LYS A 32 -0.57 -11.64 -5.17
C LYS A 32 -1.24 -12.86 -5.80
N TYR A 33 -2.48 -13.14 -5.42
CA TYR A 33 -3.23 -14.31 -5.92
C TYR A 33 -4.27 -13.96 -7.00
N ALA A 34 -4.27 -12.72 -7.49
CA ALA A 34 -5.10 -12.34 -8.61
C ALA A 34 -4.63 -12.96 -9.93
N SER A 35 -5.42 -12.73 -10.98
CA SER A 35 -5.04 -13.09 -12.35
C SER A 35 -3.75 -12.39 -12.78
N GLU A 36 -2.94 -13.06 -13.61
CA GLU A 36 -1.76 -12.49 -14.30
C GLU A 36 -2.08 -11.26 -15.18
N ARG A 37 -3.36 -10.95 -15.42
CA ARG A 37 -3.80 -9.71 -16.08
C ARG A 37 -3.72 -8.48 -15.17
N LEU A 38 -3.76 -8.67 -13.85
CA LEU A 38 -3.83 -7.58 -12.89
C LEU A 38 -2.61 -6.63 -12.97
N PRO A 39 -1.35 -7.12 -13.02
CA PRO A 39 -0.19 -6.22 -13.10
C PRO A 39 -0.22 -5.33 -14.35
N TYR A 40 -0.76 -5.83 -15.46
CA TYR A 40 -0.94 -5.05 -16.69
C TYR A 40 -1.96 -3.92 -16.50
N LEU A 41 -3.14 -4.23 -15.95
CA LEU A 41 -4.20 -3.24 -15.71
C LEU A 41 -3.75 -2.17 -14.70
N LEU A 42 -3.11 -2.59 -13.61
CA LEU A 42 -2.54 -1.66 -12.64
C LEU A 42 -1.43 -0.80 -13.26
N GLY A 43 -0.58 -1.37 -14.12
CA GLY A 43 0.44 -0.63 -14.85
C GLY A 43 -0.15 0.50 -15.70
N LEU A 44 -1.27 0.25 -16.40
CA LEU A 44 -1.99 1.28 -17.15
C LEU A 44 -2.56 2.38 -16.24
N CYS A 45 -3.19 2.00 -15.12
CA CYS A 45 -3.73 2.95 -14.15
C CYS A 45 -2.63 3.84 -13.54
N ILE A 46 -1.55 3.23 -13.04
CA ILE A 46 -0.43 3.93 -12.39
C ILE A 46 0.30 4.83 -13.39
N THR A 47 0.49 4.37 -14.63
CA THR A 47 1.02 5.21 -15.71
C THR A 47 0.15 6.45 -15.90
N SER A 48 -1.17 6.30 -15.92
CA SER A 48 -2.10 7.41 -16.05
C SER A 48 -1.99 8.38 -14.87
N PHE A 49 -1.88 7.88 -13.64
CA PHE A 49 -1.67 8.70 -12.44
C PHE A 49 -0.44 9.59 -12.57
N PHE A 50 0.69 9.04 -13.02
CA PHE A 50 1.92 9.79 -13.20
C PHE A 50 1.90 10.76 -14.38
N ILE A 51 1.23 10.42 -15.48
CA ILE A 51 1.10 11.31 -16.64
C ILE A 51 0.24 12.53 -16.29
N HIS A 52 -0.86 12.31 -15.55
CA HIS A 52 -1.80 13.36 -15.20
C HIS A 52 -1.50 14.07 -13.88
N GLY A 53 -0.54 13.57 -13.09
CA GLY A 53 -0.18 14.14 -11.79
C GLY A 53 -1.32 14.01 -10.77
N PHE A 54 -2.05 12.90 -10.80
CA PHE A 54 -3.26 12.69 -10.00
C PHE A 54 -3.25 11.31 -9.34
N LEU A 55 -3.65 11.25 -8.06
CA LEU A 55 -4.01 10.01 -7.37
C LEU A 55 -5.45 10.09 -6.84
N PRO A 56 -6.22 8.99 -6.88
CA PRO A 56 -7.54 8.93 -6.26
C PRO A 56 -7.49 9.18 -4.74
N ASP A 57 -8.50 9.88 -4.21
CA ASP A 57 -8.63 10.13 -2.76
C ASP A 57 -8.65 8.84 -1.93
N SER A 58 -9.19 7.75 -2.48
CA SER A 58 -9.20 6.44 -1.83
C SER A 58 -7.80 5.87 -1.58
N MET A 59 -6.81 6.22 -2.41
CA MET A 59 -5.42 5.82 -2.24
C MET A 59 -4.69 6.73 -1.24
N LEU A 60 -5.06 8.01 -1.18
CA LEU A 60 -4.48 8.99 -0.26
C LEU A 60 -5.04 8.89 1.16
N SER A 61 -6.23 8.31 1.31
CA SER A 61 -6.90 8.17 2.60
C SER A 61 -6.27 7.05 3.45
N VAL A 62 -6.04 7.34 4.73
CA VAL A 62 -5.45 6.39 5.70
C VAL A 62 -6.30 6.25 6.96
N ILE A 63 -6.36 5.04 7.52
CA ILE A 63 -6.99 4.81 8.84
C ILE A 63 -5.93 4.91 9.90
N ILE A 64 -6.14 5.76 10.90
CA ILE A 64 -5.29 5.81 12.10
C ILE A 64 -5.85 4.87 13.15
N VAL A 65 -5.09 3.82 13.47
CA VAL A 65 -5.46 2.86 14.51
C VAL A 65 -4.45 2.95 15.66
N PRO A 66 -4.87 3.24 16.90
CA PRO A 66 -3.99 3.17 18.06
C PRO A 66 -3.75 1.70 18.43
N VAL A 67 -2.48 1.28 18.50
CA VAL A 67 -2.09 -0.06 18.96
C VAL A 67 -1.28 0.02 20.24
N ILE A 68 -1.49 -0.95 21.13
CA ILE A 68 -0.80 -1.05 22.42
C ILE A 68 0.69 -1.36 22.16
N LYS A 69 1.59 -0.61 22.82
CA LYS A 69 3.04 -0.81 22.78
C LYS A 69 3.45 -1.97 23.69
N ASP A 70 3.08 -1.90 24.97
CA ASP A 70 3.39 -2.90 25.98
C ASP A 70 2.09 -3.53 26.51
N LYS A 71 1.94 -4.83 26.26
CA LYS A 71 0.77 -5.62 26.68
C LYS A 71 0.75 -5.87 28.20
N ALA A 72 1.90 -5.83 28.87
CA ALA A 72 2.00 -5.96 30.32
C ALA A 72 1.92 -4.60 31.05
N GLY A 73 2.03 -3.50 30.30
CA GLY A 73 1.92 -2.14 30.82
C GLY A 73 0.48 -1.70 31.14
N ASN A 74 0.34 -0.48 31.65
CA ASN A 74 -0.96 0.10 31.98
C ASN A 74 -1.75 0.43 30.69
N ILE A 75 -2.85 -0.28 30.45
CA ILE A 75 -3.75 -0.06 29.29
C ILE A 75 -4.53 1.27 29.36
N ASN A 76 -4.61 1.91 30.53
CA ASN A 76 -5.23 3.22 30.68
C ASN A 76 -4.24 4.37 30.46
N SER A 77 -2.95 4.08 30.28
CA SER A 77 -1.95 5.10 29.96
C SER A 77 -1.97 5.40 28.47
N LYS A 78 -2.28 6.65 28.11
CA LYS A 78 -2.21 7.14 26.72
C LYS A 78 -0.83 6.92 26.08
N ASP A 79 0.23 6.97 26.88
CA ASP A 79 1.62 6.82 26.40
C ASP A 79 1.93 5.38 25.99
N ASN A 80 1.12 4.41 26.43
CA ASN A 80 1.20 3.00 26.04
C ASN A 80 0.57 2.71 24.67
N TYR A 81 0.07 3.72 23.96
CA TYR A 81 -0.42 3.55 22.59
C TYR A 81 0.54 4.19 21.59
N ARG A 82 0.66 3.57 20.42
CA ARG A 82 1.26 4.19 19.23
C ARG A 82 0.22 4.22 18.10
N PRO A 83 0.03 5.35 17.41
CA PRO A 83 -0.78 5.36 16.20
C PRO A 83 -0.05 4.58 15.09
N ILE A 84 -0.80 3.79 14.33
CA ILE A 84 -0.35 3.23 13.05
C ILE A 84 -1.29 3.71 11.94
N ALA A 85 -0.73 4.01 10.77
CA ALA A 85 -1.50 4.37 9.59
C ALA A 85 -1.69 3.14 8.70
N LEU A 86 -2.94 2.79 8.41
CA LEU A 86 -3.32 1.76 7.46
C LEU A 86 -3.69 2.43 6.13
N ALA A 87 -2.76 2.35 5.17
CA ALA A 87 -2.94 2.84 3.81
C ALA A 87 -3.43 1.74 2.86
N SER A 88 -4.04 2.14 1.74
CA SER A 88 -4.38 1.23 0.65
C SER A 88 -3.15 0.45 0.18
N ILE A 89 -3.33 -0.84 -0.09
CA ILE A 89 -2.26 -1.68 -0.65
C ILE A 89 -1.86 -1.19 -2.05
N ILE A 90 -2.79 -0.62 -2.82
CA ILE A 90 -2.47 -0.05 -4.13
C ILE A 90 -1.57 1.19 -3.98
N SER A 91 -1.76 2.02 -2.93
CA SER A 91 -0.85 3.14 -2.63
C SER A 91 0.57 2.64 -2.38
N LYS A 92 0.71 1.57 -1.60
CA LYS A 92 2.03 0.96 -1.33
C LYS A 92 2.72 0.46 -2.59
N VAL A 93 1.97 -0.13 -3.53
CA VAL A 93 2.53 -0.55 -4.83
C VAL A 93 3.09 0.66 -5.58
N VAL A 94 2.36 1.78 -5.60
CA VAL A 94 2.84 3.04 -6.22
C VAL A 94 4.09 3.54 -5.51
N GLU A 95 4.11 3.57 -4.17
CA GLU A 95 5.26 4.00 -3.37
C GLU A 95 6.51 3.17 -3.65
N ILE A 96 6.40 1.84 -3.71
CA ILE A 96 7.51 0.93 -4.03
C ILE A 96 8.07 1.25 -5.43
N ILE A 97 7.20 1.41 -6.43
CA ILE A 97 7.60 1.75 -7.80
C ILE A 97 8.27 3.13 -7.88
N MET A 98 7.80 4.10 -7.09
CA MET A 98 8.43 5.42 -7.01
C MET A 98 9.80 5.34 -6.34
N LEU A 99 9.94 4.57 -5.26
CA LEU A 99 11.20 4.42 -4.53
C LEU A 99 12.28 3.76 -5.40
N ASP A 100 11.98 2.64 -6.07
CA ASP A 100 12.92 1.95 -6.98
C ASP A 100 13.39 2.86 -8.13
N ARG A 101 12.59 3.86 -8.50
CA ARG A 101 12.96 4.86 -9.51
C ARG A 101 13.82 5.99 -9.00
N MET A 102 13.71 6.34 -7.71
CA MET A 102 14.51 7.41 -7.11
C MET A 102 15.88 6.92 -6.65
N GLU A 103 16.01 5.63 -6.37
CA GLU A 103 17.28 5.00 -5.98
C GLU A 103 18.20 4.69 -7.18
N LYS A 104 17.71 4.86 -8.41
CA LYS A 104 18.46 4.79 -9.67
C LYS A 104 18.87 6.17 -10.16
#